data_AF-A0A7T2TZB3-F1
#
_entry.id   AF-A0A7T2TZB3-F1
#
_cell.length_a   1.000
_cell.length_b   1.000
_cell.length_c   1.000
_cell.angle_alpha   90.00
_cell.angle_beta   90.00
_cell.angle_gamma   90.00
#
_symmetry.space_group_name_H-M   'P 1'
#
loop_
_entity.id
_entity.type
_entity.pdbx_description
1 polymer ?
#
loop_
_entity_poly.entity_id
_entity_poly.type
_entity_poly.pdbx_seq_one_letter_code
_entity_poly.pdbx_strand_id
1 'polypeptide(L)'
;METLNEDPVAADFISALQRLIDGTPTHPKLIAKAADGKLRVNLLSVSIEAGHSRTLIGHKDCAYPDVRNAILRTLENFGPKETLKAEILRLRNQVSELQDKLEERDSYNVRLLLRLRAYEQGNDASGKRMKPASKSERQAAMSIVGGSEQRTEKKKPSPNQTAGET
;
A
#
# COMPACT_ATOMS: atom_id res chain seq x y z
N MET A 1 9.81 -14.47 -35.40
CA MET A 1 9.51 -15.18 -34.14
C MET A 1 8.04 -15.54 -34.16
N GLU A 2 7.65 -16.46 -35.03
CA GLU A 2 6.26 -16.83 -35.30
C GLU A 2 6.24 -18.33 -35.61
N THR A 3 5.78 -19.14 -34.66
CA THR A 3 5.32 -20.54 -34.85
C THR A 3 4.71 -21.14 -33.57
N LEU A 4 4.61 -20.41 -32.45
CA LEU A 4 4.03 -20.95 -31.20
C LEU A 4 2.54 -21.33 -31.30
N ASN A 5 1.87 -20.93 -32.39
CA ASN A 5 0.43 -21.15 -32.62
C ASN A 5 0.13 -22.24 -33.68
N GLU A 6 1.13 -22.83 -34.32
CA GLU A 6 0.89 -23.83 -35.37
C GLU A 6 0.76 -25.25 -34.82
N ASP A 7 1.28 -25.51 -33.61
CA ASP A 7 1.14 -26.81 -32.95
C ASP A 7 -0.05 -26.80 -31.97
N PRO A 8 -1.08 -27.64 -32.19
CA PRO A 8 -2.25 -27.71 -31.32
C PRO A 8 -1.88 -28.08 -29.88
N VAL A 9 -0.84 -28.89 -29.68
CA VAL A 9 -0.40 -29.32 -28.35
C VAL A 9 0.24 -28.16 -27.58
N ALA A 10 1.03 -27.32 -28.25
CA ALA A 10 1.62 -26.13 -27.63
C ALA A 10 0.53 -25.13 -27.20
N ALA A 11 -0.49 -24.93 -28.05
CA ALA A 11 -1.63 -24.08 -27.76
C ALA A 11 -2.43 -24.58 -26.53
N ASP A 12 -2.66 -25.90 -26.43
CA ASP A 12 -3.33 -26.52 -25.27
C ASP A 12 -2.60 -26.23 -23.96
N PHE A 13 -1.26 -26.33 -23.95
CA PHE A 13 -0.47 -26.05 -22.76
C PHE A 13 -0.54 -24.57 -22.36
N ILE A 14 -0.52 -23.64 -23.31
CA ILE A 14 -0.62 -22.20 -23.04
C ILE A 14 -2.02 -21.87 -22.50
N SER A 15 -3.06 -22.43 -23.11
CA SER A 15 -4.45 -22.30 -22.65
C SER A 15 -4.63 -22.86 -21.23
N ALA A 16 -4.05 -24.03 -20.95
CA ALA A 16 -4.05 -24.62 -19.62
C ALA A 16 -3.30 -23.76 -18.61
N LEU A 17 -2.16 -23.17 -18.98
CA LEU A 17 -1.43 -22.24 -18.13
C LEU A 17 -2.28 -21.01 -17.77
N GLN A 18 -2.99 -20.43 -18.73
CA GLN A 18 -3.89 -19.30 -18.49
C GLN A 18 -5.03 -19.66 -17.53
N ARG A 19 -5.73 -20.79 -17.74
CA ARG A 19 -6.76 -21.28 -16.81
C ARG A 19 -6.26 -21.43 -15.37
N LEU A 20 -5.03 -21.90 -15.21
CA LEU A 20 -4.43 -22.05 -13.88
C LEU A 20 -4.04 -20.71 -13.24
N ILE A 21 -3.69 -19.70 -14.03
CA ILE A 21 -3.45 -18.33 -13.55
C ILE A 21 -4.77 -17.68 -13.15
N ASP A 22 -5.81 -17.84 -13.95
CA ASP A 22 -7.15 -17.29 -13.72
C ASP A 22 -7.92 -18.03 -12.60
N GLY A 23 -7.39 -19.15 -12.12
CA GLY A 23 -8.01 -19.94 -11.06
C GLY A 23 -9.24 -20.72 -11.51
N THR A 24 -9.39 -20.97 -12.82
CA THR A 24 -10.51 -21.71 -13.43
C THR A 24 -10.04 -23.05 -14.02
N PRO A 25 -9.49 -23.98 -13.21
CA PRO A 25 -9.07 -25.29 -13.70
C PRO A 25 -10.29 -26.11 -14.14
N THR A 26 -10.08 -26.95 -15.15
CA THR A 26 -11.08 -27.87 -15.69
C THR A 26 -10.89 -29.26 -15.10
N HIS A 27 -9.66 -29.63 -14.75
CA HIS A 27 -9.37 -30.97 -14.26
C HIS A 27 -9.89 -31.15 -12.81
N PRO A 28 -10.63 -32.23 -12.48
CA PRO A 28 -11.31 -32.40 -11.20
C PRO A 28 -10.37 -32.34 -9.98
N LYS A 29 -9.17 -32.93 -10.09
CA LYS A 29 -8.15 -32.84 -9.01
C LYS A 29 -7.62 -31.43 -8.78
N LEU A 30 -7.60 -30.58 -9.81
CA LEU A 30 -7.13 -29.21 -9.72
C LEU A 30 -8.25 -28.29 -9.23
N ILE A 31 -9.50 -28.56 -9.62
CA ILE A 31 -10.70 -27.92 -9.05
C ILE A 31 -10.73 -28.11 -7.53
N ALA A 32 -10.54 -29.34 -7.04
CA ALA A 32 -10.50 -29.60 -5.59
C ALA A 32 -9.38 -28.80 -4.89
N LYS A 33 -8.19 -28.73 -5.50
CA LYS A 33 -7.06 -27.94 -4.96
C LYS A 33 -7.30 -26.43 -5.02
N ALA A 34 -8.01 -25.95 -6.03
CA ALA A 34 -8.40 -24.55 -6.16
C ALA A 34 -9.40 -24.18 -5.05
N ALA A 35 -10.39 -25.03 -4.81
CA ALA A 35 -11.34 -24.86 -3.72
C ALA A 35 -10.65 -24.80 -2.33
N ASP A 36 -9.61 -25.62 -2.15
CA ASP A 36 -8.79 -25.61 -0.92
C ASP A 36 -7.81 -24.42 -0.80
N GLY A 37 -7.70 -23.56 -1.83
CA GLY A 37 -6.68 -22.51 -1.90
C GLY A 37 -5.23 -23.02 -1.99
N LYS A 38 -5.06 -24.29 -2.37
CA LYS A 38 -3.75 -24.98 -2.47
C LYS A 38 -3.33 -25.20 -3.93
N LEU A 39 -4.04 -24.62 -4.90
CA LEU A 39 -3.66 -24.69 -6.30
C LEU A 39 -2.32 -24.00 -6.50
N ARG A 40 -1.37 -24.73 -7.11
CA ARG A 40 -0.04 -24.22 -7.42
C ARG A 40 0.21 -24.46 -8.89
N VAL A 41 0.51 -23.39 -9.61
CA VAL A 41 0.96 -23.47 -11.00
C VAL A 41 2.35 -24.10 -11.00
N ASN A 42 2.48 -25.27 -11.62
CA ASN A 42 3.75 -25.93 -11.88
C ASN A 42 3.65 -26.77 -13.16
N LEU A 43 4.78 -27.31 -13.63
CA LEU A 43 4.77 -28.08 -14.88
C LEU A 43 3.86 -29.31 -14.83
N LEU A 44 3.71 -29.94 -13.65
CA LEU A 44 2.84 -31.10 -13.47
C LEU A 44 1.35 -30.72 -13.53
N SER A 45 0.96 -29.62 -12.88
CA SER A 45 -0.41 -29.13 -12.89
C SER A 45 -0.82 -28.67 -14.28
N VAL A 46 0.07 -27.97 -14.99
CA VAL A 46 -0.16 -27.56 -16.38
C VAL A 46 -0.31 -28.79 -17.27
N SER A 47 0.52 -29.82 -17.13
CA SER A 47 0.37 -31.05 -17.93
C SER A 47 -0.93 -31.80 -17.65
N ILE A 48 -1.35 -31.85 -16.38
CA ILE A 48 -2.61 -32.50 -15.98
C ILE A 48 -3.82 -31.72 -16.52
N GLU A 49 -3.76 -30.39 -16.46
CA GLU A 49 -4.83 -29.51 -16.95
C GLU A 49 -4.94 -29.52 -18.48
N ALA A 50 -3.82 -29.66 -19.19
CA ALA A 50 -3.78 -29.78 -20.64
C ALA A 50 -4.11 -31.21 -21.13
N GLY A 51 -4.11 -32.21 -20.24
CA GLY A 51 -4.34 -33.62 -20.62
C GLY A 51 -3.17 -34.29 -21.36
N HIS A 52 -2.00 -33.66 -21.35
CA HIS A 52 -0.81 -34.10 -22.10
C HIS A 52 0.28 -34.67 -21.18
N SER A 53 1.20 -35.46 -21.75
CA SER A 53 2.32 -36.01 -20.97
C SER A 53 3.23 -34.91 -20.44
N ARG A 54 3.57 -34.98 -19.15
CA ARG A 54 4.54 -34.08 -18.50
C ARG A 54 5.91 -34.10 -19.20
N THR A 55 6.31 -35.21 -19.83
CA THR A 55 7.62 -35.32 -20.50
C THR A 55 7.81 -34.26 -21.58
N LEU A 56 6.72 -33.86 -22.26
CA LEU A 56 6.74 -32.86 -23.33
C LEU A 56 7.20 -31.47 -22.89
N ILE A 57 7.08 -31.15 -21.59
CA ILE A 57 7.49 -29.86 -21.01
C ILE A 57 8.45 -30.01 -19.82
N GLY A 58 8.70 -31.25 -19.36
CA GLY A 58 9.23 -31.51 -18.02
C GLY A 58 10.75 -31.41 -17.87
N HIS A 59 11.52 -31.66 -18.94
CA HIS A 59 12.99 -31.65 -18.95
C HIS A 59 13.55 -30.45 -19.73
N LYS A 60 14.88 -30.25 -19.67
CA LYS A 60 15.55 -29.11 -20.34
C LYS A 60 15.42 -29.20 -21.87
N ASP A 61 15.67 -30.37 -22.44
CA ASP A 61 15.61 -30.63 -23.88
C ASP A 61 14.24 -31.19 -24.30
N CYS A 62 13.16 -30.58 -23.81
CA CYS A 62 11.80 -31.06 -24.06
C CYS A 62 11.30 -30.68 -25.45
N ALA A 63 10.22 -31.33 -25.90
CA ALA A 63 9.62 -31.06 -27.21
C ALA A 63 9.13 -29.61 -27.35
N TYR A 64 8.68 -29.00 -26.24
CA TYR A 64 8.18 -27.62 -26.21
C TYR A 64 8.97 -26.76 -25.20
N PRO A 65 10.20 -26.36 -25.53
CA PRO A 65 11.05 -25.58 -24.62
C PRO A 65 10.49 -24.18 -24.35
N ASP A 66 9.80 -23.58 -25.31
CA ASP A 66 9.23 -22.23 -25.17
C ASP A 66 8.07 -22.19 -24.19
N VAL A 67 7.17 -23.18 -24.25
CA VAL A 67 6.07 -23.37 -23.29
C VAL A 67 6.64 -23.58 -21.89
N ARG A 68 7.68 -24.40 -21.76
CA ARG A 68 8.37 -24.62 -20.48
C ARG A 68 8.92 -23.30 -19.93
N ASN A 69 9.56 -22.49 -20.75
CA ASN A 69 10.10 -21.19 -20.34
C ASN A 69 9.00 -20.22 -19.90
N ALA A 70 7.85 -20.21 -20.59
CA ALA A 70 6.69 -19.43 -20.17
C ALA A 70 6.17 -19.86 -18.78
N ILE A 71 6.07 -21.16 -18.52
CA ILE A 71 5.67 -21.69 -17.20
C ILE A 71 6.69 -21.36 -16.11
N LEU A 72 7.99 -21.40 -16.42
CA LEU A 72 9.03 -21.05 -15.45
C LEU A 72 9.03 -19.56 -15.09
N ARG A 73 8.79 -18.67 -16.07
CA ARG A 73 8.65 -17.23 -15.81
C ARG A 73 7.48 -16.92 -14.89
N THR A 74 6.35 -17.61 -15.06
CA THR A 74 5.21 -17.41 -14.16
C THR A 74 5.50 -17.92 -12.75
N LEU A 75 6.25 -19.02 -12.62
CA LEU A 75 6.73 -19.54 -11.33
C LEU A 75 7.65 -18.56 -10.58
N GLU A 76 8.53 -17.86 -11.29
CA GLU A 76 9.46 -16.87 -10.71
C GLU A 76 8.73 -15.62 -10.19
N ASN A 77 7.63 -15.22 -10.84
CA ASN A 77 6.82 -14.08 -10.43
C ASN A 77 6.12 -14.27 -9.07
N PHE A 78 6.02 -15.50 -8.55
CA PHE A 78 5.45 -15.77 -7.22
C PHE A 78 6.39 -15.48 -6.04
N GLY A 79 7.48 -14.73 -6.27
CA GLY A 79 8.36 -14.17 -5.25
C GLY A 79 9.18 -15.21 -4.48
N PRO A 80 10.23 -14.77 -3.74
CA PRO A 80 10.91 -15.63 -2.79
C PRO A 80 9.88 -16.08 -1.75
N LYS A 81 9.74 -17.40 -1.61
CA LYS A 81 8.90 -18.01 -0.58
C LYS A 81 9.55 -17.72 0.77
N GLU A 82 9.26 -16.58 1.37
CA GLU A 82 9.46 -16.43 2.80
C GLU A 82 8.79 -17.63 3.45
N THR A 83 9.55 -18.37 4.26
CA THR A 83 8.97 -19.51 4.97
C THR A 83 7.74 -19.01 5.70
N LEU A 84 6.64 -19.78 5.71
CA LEU A 84 5.40 -19.37 6.39
C LEU A 84 5.66 -18.87 7.82
N LYS A 85 6.69 -19.40 8.49
CA LYS A 85 7.17 -18.95 9.80
C LYS A 85 7.68 -17.51 9.80
N ALA A 86 8.49 -17.12 8.81
CA ALA A 86 9.02 -15.77 8.68
C ALA A 86 7.89 -14.77 8.39
N GLU A 87 6.96 -15.11 7.48
CA GLU A 87 5.81 -14.25 7.19
C GLU A 87 4.90 -14.10 8.42
N ILE A 88 4.62 -15.19 9.15
CA ILE A 88 3.84 -15.12 10.40
C ILE A 88 4.52 -14.22 11.43
N LEU A 89 5.85 -14.32 11.58
CA LEU A 89 6.59 -13.46 12.50
C LEU A 89 6.51 -11.99 12.08
N ARG A 90 6.69 -11.71 10.78
CA ARG A 90 6.57 -10.37 10.20
C ARG A 90 5.20 -9.76 10.44
N LEU A 91 4.14 -10.51 10.13
CA LEU A 91 2.75 -10.08 10.33
C LEU A 91 2.45 -9.83 11.81
N ARG A 92 2.95 -10.66 12.73
CA ARG A 92 2.80 -10.43 14.17
C ARG A 92 3.49 -9.16 14.63
N ASN A 93 4.70 -8.90 14.15
CA ASN A 93 5.42 -7.66 14.48
C ASN A 93 4.67 -6.43 13.94
N GLN A 94 4.17 -6.48 12.71
CA GLN A 94 3.36 -5.41 12.14
C GLN A 94 2.06 -5.17 12.93
N VAL A 95 1.38 -6.24 13.36
CA VAL A 95 0.19 -6.11 14.20
C VAL A 95 0.53 -5.43 15.53
N SER A 96 1.63 -5.82 16.18
CA SER A 96 2.10 -5.18 17.42
C SER A 96 2.38 -3.70 17.21
N GLU A 97 3.15 -3.34 16.18
CA GLU A 97 3.48 -1.94 15.87
C GLU A 97 2.24 -1.10 15.57
N LEU A 98 1.25 -1.68 14.88
CA LEU A 98 0.00 -0.98 14.56
C LEU A 98 -0.88 -0.81 15.80
N GLN A 99 -0.90 -1.78 16.70
CA GLN A 99 -1.61 -1.68 17.98
C GLN A 99 -0.99 -0.57 18.85
N ASP A 100 0.34 -0.53 18.95
CA ASP A 100 1.04 0.53 19.70
C ASP A 100 0.69 1.94 19.17
N LYS A 101 0.64 2.10 17.84
CA LYS A 101 0.24 3.37 17.20
C LYS A 101 -1.22 3.75 17.50
N LEU A 102 -2.12 2.76 17.57
CA LEU A 102 -3.51 3.00 17.93
C LEU A 102 -3.62 3.45 19.39
N GLU A 103 -2.91 2.80 20.30
CA GLU A 103 -2.89 3.17 21.72
C GLU A 103 -2.34 4.57 21.95
N GLU A 104 -1.28 4.97 21.23
CA GLU A 104 -0.74 6.33 21.28
C GLU A 104 -1.77 7.35 20.79
N ARG A 105 -2.42 7.09 19.65
CA ARG A 105 -3.45 7.97 19.10
C ARG A 105 -4.63 8.10 20.03
N ASP A 106 -5.07 6.99 20.64
CA ASP A 106 -6.21 6.99 21.54
C ASP A 106 -5.87 7.71 22.84
N SER A 107 -4.65 7.57 23.36
CA SER A 107 -4.14 8.37 24.49
C SER A 107 -4.16 9.86 24.20
N TYR A 108 -3.74 10.27 23.00
CA TYR A 108 -3.80 11.66 22.55
C TYR A 108 -5.25 12.16 22.44
N ASN A 109 -6.13 11.36 21.85
CA ASN A 109 -7.54 11.69 21.70
C ASN A 109 -8.23 11.86 23.06
N VAL A 110 -7.98 10.95 24.02
CA VAL A 110 -8.50 11.07 25.38
C VAL A 110 -8.03 12.37 26.02
N ARG A 111 -6.75 12.71 25.88
CA ARG A 111 -6.20 13.96 26.41
C ARG A 111 -6.88 15.19 25.80
N LEU A 112 -7.12 15.16 24.49
CA LEU A 112 -7.82 16.25 23.79
C LEU A 112 -9.27 16.38 24.25
N LEU A 113 -10.00 15.28 24.34
CA LEU A 113 -11.39 15.25 24.80
C LEU A 113 -11.51 15.75 26.24
N LEU A 114 -10.60 15.38 27.14
CA LEU A 114 -10.56 15.89 28.51
C LEU A 114 -10.35 17.40 28.55
N ARG A 115 -9.47 17.94 27.68
CA ARG A 115 -9.26 19.39 27.57
C ARG A 115 -10.49 20.11 27.03
N LEU A 116 -11.12 19.59 25.98
CA LEU A 116 -12.34 20.16 25.42
C LEU A 116 -13.45 20.21 26.47
N ARG A 117 -13.64 19.11 27.21
CA ARG A 117 -14.60 19.06 28.32
C ARG A 117 -14.31 20.08 29.42
N ALA A 118 -13.02 20.30 29.75
CA ALA A 118 -12.63 21.33 30.70
C ALA A 118 -13.00 22.73 30.19
N TYR A 119 -12.75 23.03 28.91
CA TYR A 119 -13.12 24.31 28.30
C TYR A 119 -14.64 24.53 28.28
N GLU A 120 -15.44 23.51 27.97
CA GLU A 120 -16.90 23.58 28.03
C GLU A 120 -17.41 23.91 29.45
N GLN A 121 -16.71 23.43 30.48
CA GLN A 121 -17.02 23.73 31.88
C GLN A 121 -16.48 25.10 32.34
N GLY A 122 -15.83 25.85 31.43
CA GLY A 122 -15.20 27.12 31.74
C GLY A 122 -13.94 26.97 32.60
N ASN A 123 -13.27 25.81 32.54
CA ASN A 123 -11.98 25.56 33.18
C ASN A 123 -10.85 25.66 32.15
N ASP A 124 -9.67 26.11 32.59
CA ASP A 124 -8.45 26.13 31.81
C ASP A 124 -7.81 24.73 31.73
N ALA A 125 -6.71 24.62 30.97
CA ALA A 125 -5.96 23.37 30.85
C ALA A 125 -5.33 22.88 32.18
N SER A 126 -5.33 23.70 33.23
CA SER A 126 -4.86 23.38 34.59
C SER A 126 -6.00 23.02 35.54
N GLY A 127 -7.25 22.96 35.05
CA GLY A 127 -8.45 22.67 35.84
C GLY A 127 -8.97 23.85 36.68
N LYS A 128 -8.42 25.05 36.53
CA LYS A 128 -8.90 26.25 37.22
C LYS A 128 -9.98 26.92 36.39
N ARG A 129 -10.98 27.50 37.05
CA ARG A 129 -11.98 28.32 36.35
C ARG A 129 -11.31 29.44 35.56
N MET A 130 -11.60 29.50 34.26
CA MET A 130 -11.16 30.58 33.39
C MET A 130 -11.73 31.89 33.91
N LYS A 131 -10.84 32.86 34.11
CA LYS A 131 -11.25 34.22 34.42
C LYS A 131 -11.89 34.82 33.17
N PRO A 132 -12.97 35.61 33.31
CA PRO A 132 -13.50 36.37 32.19
C PRO A 132 -12.40 37.28 31.62
N ALA A 133 -12.25 37.28 30.29
CA ALA A 133 -11.22 38.06 29.62
C ALA A 133 -11.32 39.55 29.99
N SER A 134 -10.18 40.17 30.27
CA SER A 134 -10.12 41.60 30.54
C SER A 134 -10.43 42.41 29.27
N LYS A 135 -10.81 43.68 29.42
CA LYS A 135 -11.12 44.56 28.27
C LYS A 135 -9.94 44.66 27.30
N SER A 136 -8.71 44.70 27.83
CA SER A 136 -7.47 44.76 27.03
C SER A 136 -7.22 43.48 26.24
N GLU A 137 -7.47 42.31 26.83
CA GLU A 137 -7.33 41.00 26.16
C GLU A 137 -8.37 40.82 25.05
N ARG A 138 -9.62 41.28 25.29
CA ARG A 138 -10.66 41.29 24.26
C ARG A 138 -10.28 42.19 23.08
N GLN A 139 -9.75 43.39 23.34
CA GLN A 139 -9.27 44.28 22.28
C GLN A 139 -8.10 43.68 21.49
N ALA A 140 -7.15 43.02 22.16
CA ALA A 140 -6.05 42.32 21.51
C ALA A 140 -6.54 41.16 20.62
N ALA A 141 -7.47 40.33 21.10
CA ALA A 141 -8.04 39.23 20.31
C ALA A 141 -8.83 39.74 19.09
N MET A 142 -9.63 40.80 19.25
CA MET A 142 -10.36 41.44 18.14
C MET A 142 -9.40 42.04 17.10
N SER A 143 -8.22 42.53 17.51
CA SER A 143 -7.20 43.05 16.59
C SER A 143 -6.54 41.98 15.72
N ILE A 144 -6.47 40.73 16.20
CA ILE A 144 -5.93 39.59 15.44
C ILE A 144 -6.91 39.17 14.35
N VAL A 145 -8.22 39.21 14.63
CA VAL A 145 -9.28 38.88 13.65
C VAL A 145 -9.50 40.03 12.66
N GLY A 146 -9.25 41.28 13.05
CA GLY A 146 -9.42 42.47 12.20
C GLY A 146 -8.17 42.96 11.46
N GLY A 147 -7.00 42.35 11.66
CA GLY A 147 -5.70 42.90 11.24
C GLY A 147 -5.07 42.32 9.96
N SER A 148 -5.74 41.43 9.22
CA SER A 148 -5.12 40.72 8.09
C SER A 148 -5.17 41.41 6.73
N GLU A 149 -5.83 42.56 6.56
CA GLU A 149 -6.02 43.18 5.23
C GLU A 149 -5.01 44.26 4.80
N GLN A 150 -4.03 44.67 5.63
CA GLN A 150 -3.17 45.84 5.29
C GLN A 150 -1.65 45.60 5.27
N ARG A 151 -1.16 44.36 5.10
CA ARG A 151 0.30 44.10 5.08
C ARG A 151 0.93 43.76 3.73
N THR A 152 0.20 43.89 2.62
CA THR A 152 0.76 43.69 1.27
C THR A 152 0.70 44.96 0.45
N GLU A 153 1.29 46.08 0.89
CA GLU A 153 1.66 47.12 -0.06
C GLU A 153 2.79 48.03 0.45
N LYS A 154 3.81 48.15 -0.41
CA LYS A 154 4.86 49.18 -0.47
C LYS A 154 6.06 49.06 0.47
N LYS A 155 7.18 48.59 -0.10
CA LYS A 155 8.27 49.49 -0.51
C LYS A 155 9.22 48.82 -1.51
N LYS A 156 9.09 49.16 -2.79
CA LYS A 156 10.21 49.06 -3.76
C LYS A 156 11.24 50.13 -3.36
N PRO A 157 12.55 49.81 -3.20
CA PRO A 157 13.56 50.85 -3.09
C PRO A 157 13.82 51.45 -4.49
N SER A 158 13.57 52.74 -4.63
CA SER A 158 13.97 53.55 -5.80
C SER A 158 15.39 54.09 -5.60
N PRO A 159 16.20 54.21 -6.66
CA PRO A 159 17.64 54.45 -6.56
C PRO A 159 18.02 55.94 -6.58
N ASN A 160 19.26 56.18 -6.11
CA ASN A 160 20.16 57.29 -6.39
C ASN A 160 19.87 58.65 -5.73
N GLN A 161 20.82 59.15 -4.89
CA GLN A 161 21.53 60.44 -5.03
C GLN A 161 22.75 60.46 -4.06
N THR A 162 23.96 60.27 -4.58
CA THR A 162 25.22 60.69 -3.92
C THR A 162 26.05 61.52 -4.90
N ALA A 163 25.84 62.83 -4.84
CA ALA A 163 26.85 63.87 -5.03
C ALA A 163 26.99 64.49 -3.63
N GLY A 164 28.13 64.79 -3.03
CA GLY A 164 29.46 65.24 -3.43
C GLY A 164 30.01 66.01 -2.21
N GLU A 165 31.29 66.40 -2.22
CA GLU A 165 32.08 67.05 -1.13
C GLU A 165 32.72 66.01 -0.17
N THR A 166 34.03 65.81 -0.15
CA THR A 166 35.18 66.72 -0.31
C THR A 166 36.37 66.02 -0.97
#